data_AF-A0A7C6UHI2-F1
#
_entry.id   AF-A0A7C6UHI2-F1
#
_cell.length_a   1.000
_cell.length_b   1.000
_cell.length_c   1.000
_cell.angle_alpha   90.00
_cell.angle_beta   90.00
_cell.angle_gamma   90.00
#
_symmetry.space_group_name_H-M   'P 1'
#
loop_
_entity.id
_entity.type
_entity.pdbx_description
1 polymer ?
#
loop_
_entity_poly.entity_id
_entity_poly.type
_entity_poly.pdbx_seq_one_letter_code
_entity_poly.pdbx_strand_id
1 'polypeptide(L)'
;MEKLTAEADIVFKGTVVSSGLVQDDWFKPLPDFVVQETQFAVISVMKGDDPGTTLRFRHYDESPQPRGHMFQPQYYHFESNRTYVVFAKNAERAGIYRQLRASHTGKADQGALLCLDNKPVLAESVSEALWNELTFMLKDTDVSNVTYAIRQLDQMSGGQDRYDSTQDFDRTNVLTLVHDLMTNSDSRIAQAAITVVGSRNPYLSDERTDFWLATVGSADVPGLSKMDLKMRNIGGERYWKDLESIATTAKQAETRAIAIRALGLVREPVLREAIDRWVGDKAPAVRAAATVLLADFPGTNANRQLTVLADDPEPKVRECAARAIGYAQQKELVTVLGRLLTDTDRAVRRVASVSLLSFSPKNEAVASVLRANLGNKEFEPLFLNALARDTPEQYRDALAQVVEEKTAPKNWSGGETPAFTAWKILFKYLQTQSTEVLRSGKVDRYLDAMEKVGNYSSSNQRDIYAFYILRGMTERAKTFRERANRAATYDLDYYFKQMDQNPSHNSLEQ
;
A
#
# COMPACT_ATOMS: atom_id res chain seq x y z
N MET A 1 -4.77 -6.91 -21.16
CA MET A 1 -4.21 -6.99 -22.51
C MET A 1 -5.29 -7.07 -23.57
N GLU A 2 -6.16 -8.09 -23.62
CA GLU A 2 -7.21 -8.18 -24.66
C GLU A 2 -8.08 -6.93 -24.77
N LYS A 3 -8.50 -6.34 -23.64
CA LYS A 3 -9.21 -5.05 -23.59
C LYS A 3 -8.40 -3.92 -24.23
N LEU A 4 -7.10 -3.85 -23.92
CA LEU A 4 -6.18 -2.86 -24.46
C LEU A 4 -5.99 -3.03 -25.97
N THR A 5 -5.82 -4.29 -26.40
CA THR A 5 -5.75 -4.66 -27.82
C THR A 5 -7.03 -4.27 -28.53
N ALA A 6 -8.21 -4.51 -27.95
CA ALA A 6 -9.50 -4.14 -28.55
C ALA A 6 -9.65 -2.62 -28.69
N GLU A 7 -9.23 -1.85 -27.69
CA GLU A 7 -9.27 -0.38 -27.67
C GLU A 7 -8.28 0.31 -28.63
N ALA A 8 -7.16 -0.35 -28.94
CA ALA A 8 -6.14 0.18 -29.84
C ALA A 8 -6.57 0.09 -31.30
N ASP A 9 -6.35 1.15 -32.08
CA ASP A 9 -6.57 1.10 -33.53
C ASP A 9 -5.40 0.39 -34.24
N ILE A 10 -4.19 0.52 -33.68
CA ILE A 10 -2.99 -0.18 -34.15
C ILE A 10 -2.17 -0.69 -32.96
N VAL A 11 -1.57 -1.87 -33.11
CA VAL A 11 -0.52 -2.40 -32.24
C VAL A 11 0.67 -2.77 -33.12
N PHE A 12 1.82 -2.14 -32.89
CA PHE A 12 3.00 -2.32 -33.73
C PHE A 12 4.27 -2.42 -32.89
N LYS A 13 5.29 -3.09 -33.44
CA LYS A 13 6.68 -3.02 -32.97
C LYS A 13 7.43 -2.00 -33.81
N GLY A 14 8.16 -1.10 -33.18
CA GLY A 14 8.94 -0.08 -33.88
C GLY A 14 10.12 0.45 -33.08
N THR A 15 11.13 0.93 -33.78
CA THR A 15 12.32 1.58 -33.18
C THR A 15 12.14 3.09 -33.17
N VAL A 16 12.42 3.72 -32.03
CA VAL A 16 12.36 5.17 -31.88
C VAL A 16 13.44 5.83 -32.74
N VAL A 17 13.02 6.71 -33.65
CA VAL A 17 13.91 7.50 -34.52
C VAL A 17 14.19 8.86 -33.92
N SER A 18 13.14 9.54 -33.42
CA SER A 18 13.25 10.84 -32.77
C SER A 18 12.02 11.14 -31.93
N SER A 19 12.17 12.04 -30.96
CA SER A 19 11.07 12.58 -30.15
C SER A 19 11.20 14.09 -30.07
N GLY A 20 10.08 14.81 -30.13
CA GLY A 20 10.07 16.26 -30.02
C GLY A 20 8.78 16.81 -29.42
N LEU A 21 8.90 17.95 -28.74
CA LEU A 21 7.76 18.63 -28.11
C LEU A 21 6.73 19.03 -29.16
N VAL A 22 5.46 18.81 -28.85
CA VAL A 22 4.34 19.16 -29.73
C VAL A 22 3.20 19.78 -28.92
N GLN A 23 2.35 20.55 -29.59
CA GLN A 23 1.08 21.02 -29.04
C GLN A 23 -0.06 20.16 -29.60
N ASP A 24 -0.96 19.70 -28.73
CA ASP A 24 -2.11 18.88 -29.09
C ASP A 24 -3.20 19.06 -28.03
N ASP A 25 -4.36 19.58 -28.44
CA ASP A 25 -5.46 19.97 -27.56
C ASP A 25 -6.12 18.78 -26.83
N TRP A 26 -5.89 17.54 -27.30
CA TRP A 26 -6.35 16.35 -26.58
C TRP A 26 -5.64 16.19 -25.23
N PHE A 27 -4.39 16.67 -25.14
CA PHE A 27 -3.55 16.57 -23.96
C PHE A 27 -3.71 17.83 -23.10
N LYS A 28 -4.47 17.71 -22.02
CA LYS A 28 -4.61 18.76 -21.02
C LYS A 28 -3.25 19.15 -20.43
N PRO A 29 -2.95 20.44 -20.26
CA PRO A 29 -1.74 20.86 -19.57
C PRO A 29 -1.70 20.29 -18.15
N LEU A 30 -0.63 19.57 -17.83
CA LEU A 30 -0.38 19.00 -16.52
C LEU A 30 0.97 19.48 -16.02
N PRO A 31 1.07 19.95 -14.76
CA PRO A 31 2.36 20.28 -14.17
C PRO A 31 3.32 19.10 -14.29
N ASP A 32 4.56 19.39 -14.70
CA ASP A 32 5.66 18.44 -14.84
C ASP A 32 5.48 17.33 -15.89
N PHE A 33 4.45 17.40 -16.74
CA PHE A 33 4.35 16.54 -17.91
C PHE A 33 4.35 17.39 -19.18
N VAL A 34 4.99 16.87 -20.22
CA VAL A 34 5.04 17.49 -21.54
C VAL A 34 4.43 16.56 -22.58
N VAL A 35 4.00 17.11 -23.71
CA VAL A 35 3.49 16.32 -24.83
C VAL A 35 4.59 16.18 -25.86
N GLN A 36 4.94 14.92 -26.16
CA GLN A 36 5.96 14.55 -27.14
C GLN A 36 5.28 13.89 -28.35
N GLU A 37 5.77 14.20 -29.55
CA GLU A 37 5.56 13.39 -30.75
C GLU A 37 6.82 12.56 -30.99
N THR A 38 6.70 11.24 -30.82
CA THR A 38 7.75 10.28 -31.07
C THR A 38 7.54 9.63 -32.44
N GLN A 39 8.55 9.70 -33.30
CA GLN A 39 8.56 9.03 -34.59
C GLN A 39 9.21 7.66 -34.46
N PHE A 40 8.48 6.62 -34.88
CA PHE A 40 8.95 5.25 -34.94
C PHE A 40 9.25 4.83 -36.37
N ALA A 41 10.33 4.08 -36.57
CA ALA A 41 10.50 3.21 -37.73
C ALA A 41 9.74 1.91 -37.45
N VAL A 42 8.73 1.60 -38.27
CA VAL A 42 7.83 0.47 -38.04
C VAL A 42 8.51 -0.82 -38.50
N ILE A 43 8.55 -1.82 -37.61
CA ILE A 43 9.17 -3.13 -37.87
C ILE A 43 8.10 -4.15 -38.26
N SER A 44 7.01 -4.22 -37.49
CA SER A 44 5.91 -5.16 -37.74
C SER A 44 4.62 -4.67 -37.09
N VAL A 45 3.49 -4.94 -37.73
CA VAL A 45 2.14 -4.62 -37.22
C VAL A 45 1.46 -5.90 -36.76
N MET A 46 0.97 -5.91 -35.51
CA MET A 46 0.27 -7.04 -34.90
C MET A 46 -1.26 -6.88 -34.97
N LYS A 47 -1.73 -5.63 -35.02
CA LYS A 47 -3.15 -5.27 -35.20
C LYS A 47 -3.22 -3.94 -35.93
N GLY A 48 -4.22 -3.77 -36.79
CA GLY A 48 -4.52 -2.53 -37.48
C GLY A 48 -3.99 -2.52 -38.91
N ASP A 49 -4.32 -1.46 -39.65
CA ASP A 49 -3.82 -1.26 -41.01
C ASP A 49 -2.32 -0.94 -41.02
N ASP A 50 -1.63 -1.26 -42.11
CA ASP A 50 -0.21 -0.93 -42.29
C ASP A 50 -0.01 0.59 -42.35
N PRO A 51 0.70 1.21 -41.39
CA PRO A 51 0.95 2.64 -41.36
C PRO A 51 2.09 3.05 -42.31
N GLY A 52 2.73 2.10 -43.00
CA GLY A 52 3.94 2.30 -43.79
C GLY A 52 5.21 2.23 -42.94
N THR A 53 6.32 2.74 -43.47
CA THR A 53 7.66 2.58 -42.87
C THR A 53 7.88 3.39 -41.58
N THR A 54 7.08 4.43 -41.34
CA THR A 54 7.20 5.28 -40.15
C THR A 54 5.85 5.64 -39.57
N LEU A 55 5.79 5.78 -38.25
CA LEU A 55 4.58 6.14 -37.51
C LEU A 55 4.89 7.26 -36.51
N ARG A 56 4.00 8.27 -36.43
CA ARG A 56 4.11 9.37 -35.45
C ARG A 56 3.14 9.14 -34.31
N PHE A 57 3.65 9.13 -33.09
CA PHE A 57 2.92 8.79 -31.88
C PHE A 57 3.02 9.90 -30.84
N ARG A 58 1.88 10.46 -30.43
CA ARG A 58 1.80 11.51 -29.42
C ARG A 58 1.50 10.94 -28.04
N HIS A 59 2.25 11.39 -27.04
CA HIS A 59 2.08 10.92 -25.66
C HIS A 59 2.53 11.98 -24.64
N TYR A 60 2.06 11.84 -23.40
CA TYR A 60 2.71 12.48 -22.27
C TYR A 60 4.07 11.83 -22.02
N ASP A 61 5.04 12.64 -21.62
CA ASP A 61 6.31 12.23 -21.03
C ASP A 61 6.63 13.14 -19.83
N GLU A 62 7.50 12.69 -18.94
CA GLU A 62 7.94 13.48 -17.80
C GLU A 62 8.72 14.72 -18.27
N SER A 63 8.44 15.85 -17.64
CA SER A 63 9.22 17.06 -17.83
C SER A 63 10.66 16.83 -17.37
N PRO A 64 11.68 17.39 -18.05
CA PRO A 64 13.08 17.28 -17.64
C PRO A 64 13.42 17.80 -16.23
N GLN A 65 12.51 18.56 -15.60
CA GLN A 65 12.66 19.09 -14.24
C GLN A 65 11.37 18.87 -13.43
N PRO A 66 11.10 17.65 -12.95
CA PRO A 66 9.88 17.35 -12.21
C PRO A 66 9.96 17.97 -10.80
N ARG A 67 8.92 18.69 -10.39
CA ARG A 67 8.81 19.29 -9.03
C ARG A 67 8.01 18.43 -8.05
N GLY A 68 7.63 17.22 -8.46
CA GLY A 68 6.76 16.29 -7.72
C GLY A 68 5.28 16.52 -8.02
N HIS A 69 4.50 15.44 -8.13
CA HIS A 69 3.13 15.50 -8.68
C HIS A 69 2.10 14.98 -7.68
N MET A 70 0.96 15.69 -7.56
CA MET A 70 -0.24 15.15 -6.90
C MET A 70 -1.12 14.30 -7.83
N PHE A 71 -0.91 14.41 -9.14
CA PHE A 71 -1.64 13.68 -10.17
C PHE A 71 -0.68 13.21 -11.27
N GLN A 72 -0.79 11.95 -11.68
CA GLN A 72 -0.01 11.37 -12.77
C GLN A 72 -0.97 11.00 -13.92
N PRO A 73 -0.70 11.40 -15.17
CA PRO A 73 -1.38 10.87 -16.34
C PRO A 73 -0.84 9.47 -16.69
N GLN A 74 -1.45 8.82 -17.67
CA GLN A 74 -0.72 7.77 -18.39
C GLN A 74 0.38 8.45 -19.20
N TYR A 75 1.61 7.97 -19.14
CA TYR A 75 2.74 8.57 -19.86
C TYR A 75 3.70 7.48 -20.32
N TYR A 76 4.54 7.79 -21.28
CA TYR A 76 5.56 6.87 -21.77
C TYR A 76 6.86 7.62 -21.97
N HIS A 77 7.95 6.98 -21.54
CA HIS A 77 9.30 7.44 -21.81
C HIS A 77 9.91 6.56 -22.90
N PHE A 78 10.18 7.15 -24.07
CA PHE A 78 10.79 6.47 -25.20
C PHE A 78 12.23 6.94 -25.40
N GLU A 79 13.15 5.99 -25.38
CA GLU A 79 14.57 6.25 -25.60
C GLU A 79 14.91 6.13 -27.09
N SER A 80 15.72 7.06 -27.61
CA SER A 80 16.17 7.00 -29.01
C SER A 80 16.93 5.71 -29.31
N ASN A 81 16.70 5.14 -30.49
CA ASN A 81 17.26 3.85 -30.95
C ASN A 81 16.83 2.62 -30.16
N ARG A 82 15.84 2.73 -29.27
CA ARG A 82 15.26 1.58 -28.56
C ARG A 82 13.97 1.14 -29.23
N THR A 83 13.67 -0.14 -29.13
CA THR A 83 12.54 -0.77 -29.82
C THR A 83 11.43 -1.07 -28.83
N TYR A 84 10.18 -0.82 -29.24
CA TYR A 84 9.01 -1.00 -28.38
C TYR A 84 7.86 -1.64 -29.14
N VAL A 85 7.04 -2.43 -28.45
CA VAL A 85 5.64 -2.66 -28.86
C VAL A 85 4.79 -1.53 -28.29
N VAL A 86 3.99 -0.89 -29.13
CA VAL A 86 3.16 0.26 -28.75
C VAL A 86 1.72 0.04 -29.17
N PHE A 87 0.80 0.29 -28.24
CA PHE A 87 -0.65 0.30 -28.45
C PHE A 87 -1.10 1.73 -28.69
N ALA A 88 -1.68 1.99 -29.85
CA ALA A 88 -2.00 3.35 -30.25
C ALA A 88 -3.41 3.50 -30.83
N LYS A 89 -3.97 4.69 -30.63
CA LYS A 89 -5.26 5.10 -31.18
C LYS A 89 -5.05 6.18 -32.24
N ASN A 90 -5.92 6.25 -33.24
CA ASN A 90 -5.92 7.34 -34.20
C ASN A 90 -6.13 8.68 -33.49
N ALA A 91 -5.31 9.67 -33.84
CA ALA A 91 -5.59 11.06 -33.52
C ALA A 91 -6.61 11.62 -34.55
N GLU A 92 -7.16 12.80 -34.28
CA GLU A 92 -8.09 13.47 -35.21
C GLU A 92 -7.43 13.78 -36.57
N ARG A 93 -6.11 14.00 -36.56
CA ARG A 93 -5.32 14.21 -37.77
C ARG A 93 -4.85 12.88 -38.35
N ALA A 94 -5.18 12.63 -39.61
CA ALA A 94 -4.76 11.44 -40.33
C ALA A 94 -3.23 11.24 -40.31
N GLY A 95 -2.79 9.99 -40.09
CA GLY A 95 -1.38 9.63 -40.01
C GLY A 95 -0.66 10.08 -38.73
N ILE A 96 -1.42 10.41 -37.68
CA ILE A 96 -0.90 10.62 -36.32
C ILE A 96 -1.67 9.70 -35.38
N TYR A 97 -0.93 9.02 -34.53
CA TYR A 97 -1.47 8.19 -33.47
C TYR A 97 -1.15 8.78 -32.11
N ARG A 98 -1.82 8.30 -31.07
CA ARG A 98 -1.66 8.76 -29.70
C ARG A 98 -1.91 7.66 -28.69
N GLN A 99 -1.51 7.91 -27.43
CA GLN A 99 -1.81 7.03 -26.31
C GLN A 99 -3.32 6.77 -26.15
N LEU A 100 -3.67 5.57 -25.68
CA LEU A 100 -5.07 5.14 -25.56
C LEU A 100 -5.88 5.94 -24.54
N ARG A 101 -5.26 6.31 -23.41
CA ARG A 101 -5.91 6.92 -22.25
C ARG A 101 -5.07 8.08 -21.74
N ALA A 102 -5.72 9.17 -21.31
CA ALA A 102 -5.02 10.31 -20.70
C ALA A 102 -4.73 10.07 -19.21
N SER A 103 -5.66 9.44 -18.50
CA SER A 103 -5.54 9.15 -17.07
C SER A 103 -4.73 7.88 -16.82
N HIS A 104 -3.95 7.87 -15.73
CA HIS A 104 -3.14 6.73 -15.31
C HIS A 104 -4.01 5.51 -14.98
N THR A 105 -3.55 4.33 -15.37
CA THR A 105 -4.30 3.07 -15.19
C THR A 105 -3.86 2.23 -13.98
N GLY A 106 -2.83 2.70 -13.27
CA GLY A 106 -2.17 1.99 -12.17
C GLY A 106 -0.82 1.40 -12.57
N LYS A 107 -0.64 1.08 -13.86
CA LYS A 107 0.64 0.66 -14.44
C LYS A 107 1.15 1.74 -15.40
N ALA A 108 2.25 2.39 -15.03
CA ALA A 108 2.77 3.61 -15.66
C ALA A 108 3.07 3.46 -17.17
N ASP A 109 3.48 2.28 -17.61
CA ASP A 109 3.82 1.96 -19.01
C ASP A 109 2.75 1.08 -19.69
N GLN A 110 1.54 0.96 -19.15
CA GLN A 110 0.47 0.15 -19.76
C GLN A 110 0.10 0.69 -21.14
N GLY A 111 0.54 -0.01 -22.19
CA GLY A 111 0.38 0.39 -23.59
C GLY A 111 1.71 0.55 -24.34
N ALA A 112 2.84 0.43 -23.65
CA ALA A 112 4.15 0.33 -24.27
C ALA A 112 4.97 -0.79 -23.59
N LEU A 113 5.69 -1.58 -24.38
CA LEU A 113 6.59 -2.62 -23.89
C LEU A 113 7.95 -2.47 -24.57
N LEU A 114 9.03 -2.38 -23.80
CA LEU A 114 10.39 -2.40 -24.34
C LEU A 114 10.71 -3.77 -24.94
N CYS A 115 11.36 -3.77 -26.10
CA CYS A 115 11.84 -4.94 -26.82
C CYS A 115 13.37 -4.97 -26.87
N LEU A 116 13.94 -6.16 -26.92
CA LEU A 116 15.40 -6.34 -26.95
C LEU A 116 16.00 -6.08 -28.33
N ASP A 117 15.29 -6.46 -29.39
CA ASP A 117 15.81 -6.40 -30.76
C ASP A 117 14.85 -5.75 -31.74
N ASN A 118 15.33 -5.62 -32.97
CA ASN A 118 14.66 -4.93 -34.08
C ASN A 118 14.02 -5.94 -35.04
N LYS A 119 13.77 -7.18 -34.60
CA LYS A 119 13.21 -8.23 -35.46
C LYS A 119 11.69 -8.17 -35.49
N PRO A 120 11.06 -8.51 -36.63
CA PRO A 120 9.61 -8.66 -36.71
C PRO A 120 9.09 -9.64 -35.69
N VAL A 121 7.94 -9.35 -35.10
CA VAL A 121 7.28 -10.29 -34.19
C VAL A 121 6.49 -11.29 -35.01
N LEU A 122 6.79 -12.57 -34.82
CA LEU A 122 6.05 -13.68 -35.39
C LEU A 122 5.24 -14.32 -34.26
N ALA A 123 3.97 -13.94 -34.15
CA ALA A 123 3.03 -14.45 -33.15
C ALA A 123 1.61 -14.41 -33.70
N GLU A 124 0.76 -15.35 -33.28
CA GLU A 124 -0.64 -15.43 -33.70
C GLU A 124 -1.53 -14.43 -32.96
N SER A 125 -1.03 -13.87 -31.85
CA SER A 125 -1.74 -12.88 -31.05
C SER A 125 -0.79 -11.85 -30.43
N VAL A 126 -1.33 -10.68 -30.07
CA VAL A 126 -0.59 -9.67 -29.29
C VAL A 126 -0.14 -10.24 -27.93
N SER A 127 -0.92 -11.15 -27.34
CA SER A 127 -0.55 -11.82 -26.08
C SER A 127 0.73 -12.61 -26.20
N GLU A 128 0.77 -13.49 -27.20
CA GLU A 128 1.92 -14.32 -27.51
C GLU A 128 3.12 -13.46 -27.92
N ALA A 129 2.91 -12.39 -28.67
CA ALA A 129 3.96 -11.42 -29.03
C ALA A 129 4.66 -10.84 -27.79
N LEU A 130 3.89 -10.27 -26.84
CA LEU A 130 4.47 -9.68 -25.63
C LEU A 130 5.16 -10.74 -24.76
N TRP A 131 4.57 -11.94 -24.65
CA TRP A 131 5.17 -13.06 -23.95
C TRP A 131 6.53 -13.47 -24.53
N ASN A 132 6.61 -13.57 -25.86
CA ASN A 132 7.83 -13.95 -26.58
C ASN A 132 8.92 -12.89 -26.43
N GLU A 133 8.58 -11.60 -26.55
CA GLU A 133 9.53 -10.49 -26.34
C GLU A 133 10.12 -10.48 -24.93
N LEU A 134 9.27 -10.63 -23.91
CA LEU A 134 9.72 -10.68 -22.51
C LEU A 134 10.57 -11.92 -22.23
N THR A 135 10.15 -13.09 -22.72
CA THR A 135 10.89 -14.35 -22.54
C THR A 135 12.23 -14.33 -23.26
N PHE A 136 12.32 -13.68 -24.42
CA PHE A 136 13.57 -13.46 -25.12
C PHE A 136 14.49 -12.52 -24.32
N MET A 137 13.94 -11.42 -23.78
CA MET A 137 14.67 -10.46 -22.98
C MET A 137 15.25 -11.05 -21.68
N LEU A 138 14.62 -12.07 -21.10
CA LEU A 138 15.18 -12.79 -19.92
C LEU A 138 16.54 -13.46 -20.19
N LYS A 139 16.91 -13.67 -21.47
CA LYS A 139 18.16 -14.32 -21.88
C LYS A 139 19.29 -13.33 -22.16
N ASP A 140 19.05 -12.04 -21.99
CA ASP A 140 20.06 -11.00 -22.17
C ASP A 140 21.13 -11.06 -21.07
N THR A 141 22.30 -10.53 -21.39
CA THR A 141 23.39 -10.25 -20.47
C THR A 141 23.23 -8.89 -19.76
N ASP A 142 22.49 -7.93 -20.33
CA ASP A 142 22.20 -6.67 -19.66
C ASP A 142 21.17 -6.87 -18.55
N VAL A 143 21.63 -6.66 -17.32
CA VAL A 143 20.84 -6.81 -16.10
C VAL A 143 19.63 -5.89 -16.07
N SER A 144 19.69 -4.71 -16.69
CA SER A 144 18.56 -3.78 -16.76
C SER A 144 17.42 -4.35 -17.61
N ASN A 145 17.76 -5.00 -18.73
CA ASN A 145 16.78 -5.64 -19.61
C ASN A 145 16.17 -6.88 -18.91
N VAL A 146 17.00 -7.75 -18.32
CA VAL A 146 16.49 -8.94 -17.60
C VAL A 146 15.58 -8.55 -16.43
N THR A 147 15.99 -7.58 -15.60
CA THR A 147 15.18 -7.14 -14.46
C THR A 147 13.92 -6.35 -14.88
N TYR A 148 13.96 -5.62 -16.00
CA TYR A 148 12.74 -5.08 -16.62
C TYR A 148 11.78 -6.21 -16.99
N ALA A 149 12.25 -7.23 -17.70
CA ALA A 149 11.41 -8.34 -18.14
C ALA A 149 10.79 -9.12 -16.97
N ILE A 150 11.57 -9.40 -15.92
CA ILE A 150 11.07 -10.04 -14.68
C ILE A 150 9.93 -9.22 -14.06
N ARG A 151 10.10 -7.89 -13.94
CA ARG A 151 9.07 -7.01 -13.35
C ARG A 151 7.82 -6.90 -14.21
N GLN A 152 7.97 -6.83 -15.53
CA GLN A 152 6.84 -6.83 -16.46
C GLN A 152 6.04 -8.14 -16.32
N LEU A 153 6.71 -9.29 -16.32
CA LEU A 153 6.06 -10.59 -16.12
C LEU A 153 5.37 -10.69 -14.75
N ASP A 154 5.96 -10.13 -13.69
CA ASP A 154 5.33 -10.06 -12.37
C ASP A 154 4.03 -9.26 -12.38
N GLN A 155 4.08 -8.03 -12.90
CA GLN A 155 2.93 -7.15 -13.02
C GLN A 155 1.86 -7.77 -13.92
N MET A 156 2.25 -8.35 -15.06
CA MET A 156 1.34 -8.93 -16.04
C MET A 156 0.71 -10.25 -15.60
N SER A 157 1.22 -10.87 -14.53
CA SER A 157 0.62 -12.05 -13.90
C SER A 157 0.15 -11.79 -12.46
N GLY A 158 0.06 -10.52 -12.05
CA GLY A 158 -0.05 -10.14 -10.63
C GLY A 158 -1.45 -10.29 -10.01
N GLY A 159 -2.53 -10.30 -10.80
CA GLY A 159 -3.89 -10.52 -10.27
C GLY A 159 -4.66 -9.23 -9.95
N GLN A 160 -5.63 -9.32 -9.04
CA GLN A 160 -6.40 -8.15 -8.55
C GLN A 160 -5.83 -7.57 -7.24
N ASP A 161 -4.83 -8.21 -6.64
CA ASP A 161 -4.33 -7.87 -5.30
C ASP A 161 -3.34 -6.71 -5.27
N ARG A 162 -2.88 -6.24 -6.44
CA ARG A 162 -2.04 -5.06 -6.60
C ARG A 162 -2.68 -4.09 -7.59
N TYR A 163 -2.59 -2.80 -7.28
CA TYR A 163 -3.16 -1.73 -8.10
C TYR A 163 -2.46 -1.59 -9.47
N ASP A 164 -1.17 -1.93 -9.54
CA ASP A 164 -0.33 -1.85 -10.74
C ASP A 164 -0.23 -3.17 -11.51
N SER A 165 -0.99 -4.21 -11.13
CA SER A 165 -0.95 -5.52 -11.79
C SER A 165 -2.11 -5.77 -12.75
N THR A 166 -1.90 -6.70 -13.67
CA THR A 166 -2.90 -7.23 -14.60
C THR A 166 -2.99 -8.77 -14.50
N GLN A 167 -3.82 -9.38 -15.33
CA GLN A 167 -4.06 -10.83 -15.41
C GLN A 167 -3.79 -11.34 -16.83
N ASP A 168 -2.76 -10.77 -17.45
CA ASP A 168 -2.43 -10.99 -18.85
C ASP A 168 -1.71 -12.31 -19.09
N PHE A 169 -0.97 -12.80 -18.10
CA PHE A 169 -0.27 -14.08 -18.15
C PHE A 169 -0.64 -14.98 -16.97
N ASP A 170 -0.63 -16.29 -17.24
CA ASP A 170 -0.75 -17.28 -16.18
C ASP A 170 0.44 -17.20 -15.21
N ARG A 171 0.13 -17.08 -13.92
CA ARG A 171 1.15 -16.90 -12.88
C ARG A 171 2.08 -18.09 -12.77
N THR A 172 1.57 -19.29 -12.98
CA THR A 172 2.34 -20.54 -12.89
C THR A 172 3.40 -20.62 -13.97
N ASN A 173 3.07 -20.15 -15.18
CA ASN A 173 4.01 -20.07 -16.29
C ASN A 173 5.09 -19.03 -16.02
N VAL A 174 4.74 -17.85 -15.51
CA VAL A 174 5.71 -16.81 -15.13
C VAL A 174 6.67 -17.32 -14.05
N LEU A 175 6.15 -17.98 -13.02
CA LEU A 175 6.95 -18.56 -11.94
C LEU A 175 7.94 -19.61 -12.47
N THR A 176 7.53 -20.42 -13.44
CA THR A 176 8.41 -21.39 -14.11
C THR A 176 9.53 -20.70 -14.89
N LEU A 177 9.23 -19.61 -15.61
CA LEU A 177 10.23 -18.87 -16.39
C LEU A 177 11.33 -18.24 -15.53
N VAL A 178 10.99 -17.74 -14.35
CA VAL A 178 11.95 -17.03 -13.48
C VAL A 178 12.65 -17.94 -12.48
N HIS A 179 12.28 -19.23 -12.40
CA HIS A 179 12.79 -20.17 -11.40
C HIS A 179 14.32 -20.29 -11.43
N ASP A 180 14.90 -20.60 -12.59
CA ASP A 180 16.36 -20.76 -12.73
C ASP A 180 17.11 -19.44 -12.45
N LEU A 181 16.47 -18.30 -12.71
CA LEU A 181 17.06 -16.97 -12.50
C LEU A 181 17.26 -16.65 -11.02
N MET A 182 16.59 -17.33 -10.08
CA MET A 182 16.83 -17.15 -8.64
C MET A 182 18.28 -17.47 -8.23
N THR A 183 18.96 -18.32 -9.00
CA THR A 183 20.34 -18.72 -8.71
C THR A 183 21.38 -17.97 -9.55
N ASN A 184 20.95 -17.00 -10.36
CA ASN A 184 21.80 -16.22 -11.26
C ASN A 184 23.02 -15.62 -10.53
N SER A 185 24.15 -15.51 -11.23
CA SER A 185 25.39 -14.97 -10.70
C SER A 185 25.29 -13.48 -10.37
N ASP A 186 24.53 -12.70 -11.15
CA ASP A 186 24.22 -11.32 -10.83
C ASP A 186 23.13 -11.28 -9.74
N SER A 187 23.46 -10.64 -8.61
CA SER A 187 22.56 -10.61 -7.46
C SER A 187 21.28 -9.83 -7.73
N ARG A 188 21.27 -8.86 -8.65
CA ARG A 188 20.07 -8.08 -8.99
C ARG A 188 19.06 -8.92 -9.76
N ILE A 189 19.52 -9.76 -10.70
CA ILE A 189 18.67 -10.73 -11.41
C ILE A 189 18.11 -11.75 -10.41
N ALA A 190 18.98 -12.33 -9.58
CA ALA A 190 18.58 -13.31 -8.58
C ALA A 190 17.53 -12.74 -7.61
N GLN A 191 17.77 -11.55 -7.06
CA GLN A 191 16.84 -10.88 -6.15
C GLN A 191 15.51 -10.54 -6.84
N ALA A 192 15.52 -10.09 -8.09
CA ALA A 192 14.28 -9.84 -8.84
C ALA A 192 13.47 -11.13 -9.03
N ALA A 193 14.12 -12.23 -9.44
CA ALA A 193 13.46 -13.53 -9.60
C ALA A 193 12.89 -14.06 -8.27
N ILE A 194 13.66 -13.99 -7.17
CA ILE A 194 13.21 -14.39 -5.83
C ILE A 194 12.03 -13.54 -5.37
N THR A 195 12.02 -12.23 -5.69
CA THR A 195 10.89 -11.33 -5.38
C THR A 195 9.61 -11.79 -6.08
N VAL A 196 9.70 -12.21 -7.35
CA VAL A 196 8.56 -12.75 -8.10
C VAL A 196 8.12 -14.08 -7.51
N VAL A 197 9.05 -14.98 -7.19
CA VAL A 197 8.72 -16.28 -6.58
C VAL A 197 8.05 -16.11 -5.21
N GLY A 198 8.58 -15.23 -4.36
CA GLY A 198 8.01 -14.92 -3.05
C GLY A 198 6.87 -13.92 -3.06
N SER A 199 6.39 -13.46 -4.21
CA SER A 199 5.38 -12.41 -4.26
C SER A 199 4.06 -12.86 -3.61
N ARG A 200 3.17 -11.89 -3.32
CA ARG A 200 1.87 -12.13 -2.66
C ARG A 200 1.99 -12.75 -1.27
N ASN A 201 3.02 -12.38 -0.52
CA ASN A 201 3.12 -12.66 0.91
C ASN A 201 3.47 -11.36 1.68
N PRO A 202 2.92 -11.15 2.90
CA PRO A 202 3.09 -9.92 3.66
C PRO A 202 4.45 -9.78 4.35
N TYR A 203 5.32 -10.79 4.26
CA TYR A 203 6.66 -10.82 4.84
C TYR A 203 7.74 -10.41 3.85
N LEU A 204 7.44 -10.36 2.55
CA LEU A 204 8.41 -10.06 1.49
C LEU A 204 9.02 -8.65 1.63
N SER A 205 8.20 -7.66 2.00
CA SER A 205 8.62 -6.29 2.28
C SER A 205 7.90 -5.77 3.54
N ASP A 206 8.40 -4.66 4.07
CA ASP A 206 7.87 -4.07 5.30
C ASP A 206 6.69 -3.12 5.06
N GLU A 207 6.42 -2.77 3.79
CA GLU A 207 5.34 -1.86 3.37
C GLU A 207 3.94 -2.41 3.72
N ARG A 208 3.82 -3.74 3.82
CA ARG A 208 2.55 -4.41 4.13
C ARG A 208 2.33 -4.62 5.63
N THR A 209 3.24 -4.15 6.48
CA THR A 209 3.21 -4.42 7.92
C THR A 209 1.92 -3.99 8.58
N ASP A 210 1.51 -2.73 8.35
CA ASP A 210 0.36 -2.16 9.03
C ASP A 210 -0.95 -2.86 8.58
N PHE A 211 -1.06 -3.18 7.28
CA PHE A 211 -2.18 -3.95 6.73
C PHE A 211 -2.21 -5.39 7.27
N TRP A 212 -1.06 -6.07 7.36
CA TRP A 212 -1.01 -7.44 7.87
C TRP A 212 -1.32 -7.48 9.37
N LEU A 213 -0.80 -6.54 10.17
CA LEU A 213 -1.17 -6.39 11.58
C LEU A 213 -2.67 -6.14 11.77
N ALA A 214 -3.30 -5.30 10.94
CA ALA A 214 -4.75 -5.11 10.96
C ALA A 214 -5.54 -6.36 10.55
N THR A 215 -4.91 -7.26 9.80
CA THR A 215 -5.50 -8.50 9.29
C THR A 215 -5.47 -9.63 10.32
N VAL A 216 -4.29 -9.88 10.92
CA VAL A 216 -4.08 -10.95 11.91
C VAL A 216 -4.35 -10.50 13.35
N GLY A 217 -4.38 -9.18 13.58
CA GLY A 217 -4.61 -8.55 14.86
C GLY A 217 -5.98 -8.89 15.45
N SER A 218 -6.01 -9.00 16.78
CA SER A 218 -7.23 -9.19 17.57
C SER A 218 -7.98 -7.87 17.86
N ALA A 219 -7.35 -6.72 17.61
CA ALA A 219 -7.97 -5.41 17.70
C ALA A 219 -8.41 -4.87 16.33
N ASP A 220 -9.41 -4.00 16.36
CA ASP A 220 -9.77 -3.17 15.21
C ASP A 220 -8.77 -2.02 15.03
N VAL A 221 -8.35 -1.74 13.79
CA VAL A 221 -7.38 -0.70 13.46
C VAL A 221 -8.00 0.27 12.44
N PRO A 222 -8.58 1.39 12.90
CA PRO A 222 -9.36 2.29 12.05
C PRO A 222 -8.60 2.83 10.84
N GLY A 223 -9.27 2.80 9.69
CA GLY A 223 -8.77 3.34 8.41
C GLY A 223 -7.71 2.49 7.72
N LEU A 224 -7.36 1.31 8.23
CA LEU A 224 -6.54 0.33 7.53
C LEU A 224 -7.40 -0.80 6.98
N SER A 225 -7.25 -1.07 5.68
CA SER A 225 -7.89 -2.22 5.04
C SER A 225 -7.24 -3.53 5.50
N LYS A 226 -8.05 -4.57 5.66
CA LYS A 226 -7.55 -5.93 5.90
C LYS A 226 -7.18 -6.60 4.58
N MET A 227 -6.12 -7.38 4.62
CA MET A 227 -5.69 -8.28 3.55
C MET A 227 -6.52 -9.56 3.60
N ASP A 228 -6.44 -10.37 2.54
CA ASP A 228 -7.06 -11.70 2.54
C ASP A 228 -6.28 -12.66 3.47
N LEU A 229 -6.93 -13.15 4.53
CA LEU A 229 -6.36 -14.15 5.43
C LEU A 229 -6.04 -15.48 4.74
N LYS A 230 -6.67 -15.77 3.60
CA LYS A 230 -6.47 -16.98 2.79
C LYS A 230 -5.46 -16.78 1.66
N MET A 231 -4.80 -15.63 1.58
CA MET A 231 -3.79 -15.37 0.57
C MET A 231 -2.71 -16.47 0.57
N ARG A 232 -2.24 -16.84 -0.62
CA ARG A 232 -1.25 -17.89 -0.81
C ARG A 232 -0.01 -17.37 -1.50
N ASN A 233 1.14 -17.83 -1.02
CA ASN A 233 2.42 -17.63 -1.69
C ASN A 233 2.70 -18.79 -2.65
N ILE A 234 2.04 -18.77 -3.82
CA ILE A 234 2.07 -19.90 -4.78
C ILE A 234 3.50 -20.24 -5.22
N GLY A 235 4.35 -19.23 -5.44
CA GLY A 235 5.73 -19.44 -5.84
C GLY A 235 6.59 -19.97 -4.69
N GLY A 236 6.46 -19.39 -3.49
CA GLY A 236 7.11 -19.88 -2.29
C GLY A 236 6.74 -21.33 -1.97
N GLU A 237 5.45 -21.69 -2.01
CA GLU A 237 4.95 -23.05 -1.80
C GLU A 237 5.55 -24.03 -2.83
N ARG A 238 5.72 -23.59 -4.08
CA ARG A 238 6.28 -24.44 -5.14
C ARG A 238 7.80 -24.64 -5.02
N TYR A 239 8.53 -23.59 -4.64
CA TYR A 239 9.99 -23.55 -4.73
C TYR A 239 10.69 -23.36 -3.37
N TRP A 240 10.03 -23.72 -2.26
CA TRP A 240 10.58 -23.50 -0.93
C TRP A 240 11.94 -24.18 -0.70
N LYS A 241 12.18 -25.35 -1.30
CA LYS A 241 13.47 -26.05 -1.21
C LYS A 241 14.60 -25.27 -1.86
N ASP A 242 14.33 -24.66 -3.02
CA ASP A 242 15.29 -23.81 -3.72
C ASP A 242 15.56 -22.53 -2.94
N LEU A 243 14.51 -21.92 -2.38
CA LEU A 243 14.62 -20.74 -1.51
C LEU A 243 15.43 -21.03 -0.23
N GLU A 244 15.18 -22.16 0.44
CA GLU A 244 15.95 -22.62 1.60
C GLU A 244 17.43 -22.84 1.25
N SER A 245 17.68 -23.49 0.12
CA SER A 245 19.03 -23.70 -0.42
C SER A 245 19.74 -22.36 -0.62
N ILE A 246 19.12 -21.42 -1.35
CA ILE A 246 19.66 -20.07 -1.59
C ILE A 246 19.96 -19.36 -0.27
N ALA A 247 19.05 -19.42 0.70
CA ALA A 247 19.21 -18.81 2.02
C ALA A 247 20.41 -19.36 2.82
N THR A 248 20.90 -20.56 2.50
CA THR A 248 22.03 -21.23 3.17
C THR A 248 23.34 -21.18 2.36
N THR A 249 23.33 -20.63 1.14
CA THR A 249 24.52 -20.55 0.27
C THR A 249 25.51 -19.45 0.66
N ALA A 250 26.67 -19.41 -0.02
CA ALA A 250 27.64 -18.32 0.05
C ALA A 250 27.22 -17.02 -0.70
N LYS A 251 25.96 -16.91 -1.13
CA LYS A 251 25.43 -15.69 -1.77
C LYS A 251 25.46 -14.49 -0.79
N GLN A 252 25.37 -13.28 -1.35
CA GLN A 252 25.29 -12.02 -0.59
C GLN A 252 24.16 -12.06 0.45
N ALA A 253 24.34 -11.39 1.58
CA ALA A 253 23.41 -11.43 2.71
C ALA A 253 21.99 -10.98 2.32
N GLU A 254 21.89 -10.01 1.42
CA GLU A 254 20.64 -9.45 0.90
C GLU A 254 19.89 -10.47 0.05
N THR A 255 20.60 -11.23 -0.80
CA THR A 255 20.02 -12.32 -1.59
C THR A 255 19.53 -13.46 -0.68
N ARG A 256 20.26 -13.78 0.39
CA ARG A 256 19.81 -14.77 1.37
C ARG A 256 18.59 -14.28 2.14
N ALA A 257 18.60 -13.02 2.59
CA ALA A 257 17.50 -12.41 3.34
C ALA A 257 16.20 -12.35 2.53
N ILE A 258 16.27 -12.01 1.23
CA ILE A 258 15.06 -12.00 0.39
C ILE A 258 14.55 -13.41 0.10
N ALA A 259 15.44 -14.41 -0.04
CA ALA A 259 15.05 -15.82 -0.16
C ALA A 259 14.31 -16.30 1.10
N ILE A 260 14.80 -15.91 2.28
CA ILE A 260 14.11 -16.19 3.55
C ILE A 260 12.74 -15.51 3.55
N ARG A 261 12.65 -14.21 3.26
CA ARG A 261 11.35 -13.51 3.22
C ARG A 261 10.37 -14.07 2.19
N ALA A 262 10.87 -14.62 1.08
CA ALA A 262 10.08 -15.31 0.08
C ALA A 262 9.46 -16.63 0.59
N LEU A 263 9.86 -17.14 1.76
CA LEU A 263 9.24 -18.28 2.44
C LEU A 263 8.03 -17.89 3.31
N GLY A 264 7.64 -16.61 3.37
CA GLY A 264 6.43 -16.18 4.09
C GLY A 264 5.18 -16.91 3.57
N LEU A 265 4.28 -17.30 4.48
CA LEU A 265 3.08 -18.11 4.24
C LEU A 265 3.30 -19.54 3.70
N VAL A 266 4.54 -20.00 3.48
CA VAL A 266 4.82 -21.36 3.00
C VAL A 266 4.47 -22.42 4.05
N ARG A 267 4.78 -22.16 5.32
CA ARG A 267 4.36 -22.96 6.49
C ARG A 267 4.74 -24.46 6.45
N GLU A 268 5.80 -24.80 5.72
CA GLU A 268 6.38 -26.13 5.73
C GLU A 268 7.12 -26.40 7.04
N PRO A 269 6.70 -27.36 7.89
CA PRO A 269 7.27 -27.55 9.23
C PRO A 269 8.78 -27.82 9.24
N VAL A 270 9.30 -28.45 8.19
CA VAL A 270 10.73 -28.76 8.02
C VAL A 270 11.62 -27.51 7.97
N LEU A 271 11.07 -26.36 7.54
CA LEU A 271 11.81 -25.09 7.51
C LEU A 271 12.14 -24.55 8.90
N ARG A 272 11.52 -25.09 9.96
CA ARG A 272 11.75 -24.63 11.33
C ARG A 272 13.22 -24.73 11.74
N GLU A 273 13.88 -25.84 11.41
CA GLU A 273 15.30 -26.03 11.74
C GLU A 273 16.20 -25.02 11.00
N ALA A 274 15.89 -24.72 9.73
CA ALA A 274 16.61 -23.72 8.96
C ALA A 274 16.43 -22.32 9.54
N ILE A 275 15.20 -21.95 9.92
CA ILE A 275 14.89 -20.66 10.57
C ILE A 275 15.65 -20.53 11.90
N ASP A 276 15.71 -21.60 12.71
CA ASP A 276 16.45 -21.61 13.98
C ASP A 276 17.96 -21.36 13.77
N ARG A 277 18.53 -21.77 12.63
CA ARG A 277 19.90 -21.41 12.25
C ARG A 277 20.01 -19.96 11.78
N TRP A 278 19.11 -19.49 10.92
CA TRP A 278 19.18 -18.16 10.32
C TRP A 278 18.97 -17.01 11.31
N VAL A 279 18.18 -17.21 12.39
CA VAL A 279 18.07 -16.21 13.47
C VAL A 279 19.39 -15.99 14.22
N GLY A 280 20.36 -16.91 14.09
CA GLY A 280 21.72 -16.78 14.61
C GLY A 280 22.78 -16.40 13.56
N ASP A 281 22.37 -16.02 12.34
CA ASP A 281 23.32 -15.69 11.25
C ASP A 281 24.18 -14.45 11.59
N LYS A 282 25.41 -14.41 11.08
CA LYS A 282 26.32 -13.27 11.28
C LYS A 282 25.79 -12.00 10.64
N ALA A 283 25.13 -12.11 9.49
CA ALA A 283 24.57 -11.00 8.76
C ALA A 283 23.23 -10.54 9.37
N PRO A 284 23.11 -9.28 9.81
CA PRO A 284 21.88 -8.79 10.42
C PRO A 284 20.66 -8.83 9.50
N ALA A 285 20.85 -8.65 8.18
CA ALA A 285 19.76 -8.77 7.20
C ALA A 285 19.11 -10.17 7.20
N VAL A 286 19.93 -11.23 7.35
CA VAL A 286 19.47 -12.62 7.44
C VAL A 286 18.75 -12.87 8.75
N ARG A 287 19.31 -12.42 9.88
CA ARG A 287 18.64 -12.50 11.19
C ARG A 287 17.29 -11.81 11.16
N ALA A 288 17.20 -10.59 10.61
CA ALA A 288 15.97 -9.82 10.53
C ALA A 288 14.90 -10.54 9.68
N ALA A 289 15.29 -11.06 8.51
CA ALA A 289 14.40 -11.84 7.64
C ALA A 289 13.89 -13.11 8.33
N ALA A 290 14.75 -13.85 9.02
CA ALA A 290 14.36 -15.06 9.73
C ALA A 290 13.46 -14.75 10.95
N THR A 291 13.74 -13.65 11.65
CA THR A 291 12.99 -13.21 12.83
C THR A 291 11.51 -12.99 12.52
N VAL A 292 11.20 -12.25 11.44
CA VAL A 292 9.80 -11.96 11.09
C VAL A 292 9.02 -13.22 10.72
N LEU A 293 9.68 -14.24 10.16
CA LEU A 293 9.06 -15.51 9.82
C LEU A 293 8.69 -16.38 11.03
N LEU A 294 9.27 -16.15 12.21
CA LEU A 294 8.88 -16.90 13.41
C LEU A 294 7.37 -16.82 13.70
N ALA A 295 6.68 -15.82 13.15
CA ALA A 295 5.23 -15.70 13.26
C ALA A 295 4.44 -16.75 12.44
N ASP A 296 4.93 -17.14 11.27
CA ASP A 296 4.32 -18.18 10.43
C ASP A 296 4.85 -19.58 10.75
N PHE A 297 6.01 -19.67 11.43
CA PHE A 297 6.69 -20.91 11.78
C PHE A 297 6.86 -21.06 13.30
N PRO A 298 5.75 -21.16 14.07
CA PRO A 298 5.82 -21.27 15.51
C PRO A 298 6.55 -22.55 15.92
N GLY A 299 7.38 -22.45 16.95
CA GLY A 299 8.12 -23.56 17.54
C GLY A 299 8.17 -23.41 19.05
N THR A 300 8.57 -24.46 19.76
CA THR A 300 8.51 -24.53 21.23
C THR A 300 9.30 -23.43 21.94
N ASN A 301 10.31 -22.85 21.28
CA ASN A 301 11.18 -21.81 21.85
C ASN A 301 10.95 -20.40 21.27
N ALA A 302 9.89 -20.18 20.49
CA ALA A 302 9.66 -18.92 19.78
C ALA A 302 9.68 -17.69 20.71
N ASN A 303 9.06 -17.78 21.89
CA ASN A 303 9.01 -16.65 22.83
C ASN A 303 10.38 -16.26 23.37
N ARG A 304 11.21 -17.25 23.70
CA ARG A 304 12.60 -17.00 24.13
C ARG A 304 13.40 -16.37 23.00
N GLN A 305 13.29 -16.88 21.77
CA GLN A 305 14.01 -16.34 20.62
C GLN A 305 13.61 -14.89 20.34
N LEU A 306 12.31 -14.58 20.29
CA LEU A 306 11.82 -13.23 20.07
C LEU A 306 12.26 -12.26 21.17
N THR A 307 12.33 -12.71 22.42
CA THR A 307 12.86 -11.90 23.53
C THR A 307 14.34 -11.56 23.30
N VAL A 308 15.16 -12.55 22.92
CA VAL A 308 16.60 -12.33 22.62
C VAL A 308 16.79 -11.43 21.39
N LEU A 309 16.02 -11.65 20.33
CA LEU A 309 16.11 -10.85 19.09
C LEU A 309 15.62 -9.41 19.28
N ALA A 310 14.74 -9.17 20.26
CA ALA A 310 14.36 -7.82 20.68
C ALA A 310 15.50 -7.07 21.40
N ASP A 311 16.61 -7.72 21.73
CA ASP A 311 17.83 -7.13 22.30
C ASP A 311 19.02 -7.19 21.31
N ASP A 312 18.78 -7.52 20.03
CA ASP A 312 19.82 -7.58 19.00
C ASP A 312 20.49 -6.21 18.79
N PRO A 313 21.82 -6.14 18.58
CA PRO A 313 22.51 -4.87 18.34
C PRO A 313 21.98 -4.13 17.11
N GLU A 314 21.51 -4.85 16.08
CA GLU A 314 20.99 -4.24 14.86
C GLU A 314 19.52 -3.78 15.04
N PRO A 315 19.21 -2.49 14.86
CA PRO A 315 17.84 -1.98 14.94
C PRO A 315 16.86 -2.72 14.04
N LYS A 316 17.29 -3.11 12.83
CA LYS A 316 16.42 -3.82 11.90
C LYS A 316 15.96 -5.19 12.42
N VAL A 317 16.79 -5.88 13.20
CA VAL A 317 16.42 -7.16 13.81
C VAL A 317 15.42 -6.92 14.95
N ARG A 318 15.64 -5.92 15.80
CA ARG A 318 14.70 -5.54 16.86
C ARG A 318 13.33 -5.11 16.30
N GLU A 319 13.33 -4.38 15.18
CA GLU A 319 12.11 -4.03 14.44
C GLU A 319 11.35 -5.29 13.99
N CYS A 320 12.05 -6.26 13.41
CA CYS A 320 11.46 -7.52 12.97
C CYS A 320 10.98 -8.38 14.14
N ALA A 321 11.64 -8.33 15.31
CA ALA A 321 11.19 -8.99 16.52
C ALA A 321 9.86 -8.40 17.02
N ALA A 322 9.74 -7.07 17.09
CA ALA A 322 8.48 -6.40 17.41
C ALA A 322 7.35 -6.82 16.46
N ARG A 323 7.66 -6.85 15.16
CA ARG A 323 6.71 -7.24 14.13
C ARG A 323 6.27 -8.69 14.26
N ALA A 324 7.21 -9.61 14.49
CA ALA A 324 6.91 -11.03 14.66
C ALA A 324 6.00 -11.27 15.86
N ILE A 325 6.22 -10.56 16.98
CA ILE A 325 5.35 -10.60 18.15
C ILE A 325 3.92 -10.18 17.78
N GLY A 326 3.78 -9.07 17.05
CA GLY A 326 2.48 -8.58 16.57
C GLY A 326 1.82 -9.53 15.58
N TYR A 327 2.53 -9.96 14.54
CA TYR A 327 2.01 -10.88 13.53
C TYR A 327 1.53 -12.21 14.12
N ALA A 328 2.26 -12.75 15.09
CA ALA A 328 1.90 -13.99 15.77
C ALA A 328 0.88 -13.80 16.91
N GLN A 329 0.50 -12.56 17.23
CA GLN A 329 -0.33 -12.21 18.38
C GLN A 329 0.15 -12.87 19.69
N GLN A 330 1.47 -12.89 19.93
CA GLN A 330 2.09 -13.49 21.13
C GLN A 330 1.91 -12.57 22.35
N LYS A 331 0.74 -12.66 22.98
CA LYS A 331 0.33 -11.82 24.12
C LYS A 331 1.27 -11.90 25.32
N GLU A 332 2.00 -13.00 25.48
CA GLU A 332 3.00 -13.20 26.53
C GLU A 332 4.22 -12.27 26.38
N LEU A 333 4.42 -11.67 25.20
CA LEU A 333 5.55 -10.81 24.87
C LEU A 333 5.16 -9.32 24.77
N VAL A 334 3.97 -8.93 25.23
CA VAL A 334 3.53 -7.51 25.18
C VAL A 334 4.42 -6.59 26.02
N THR A 335 5.05 -7.10 27.08
CA THR A 335 6.03 -6.36 27.88
C THR A 335 7.32 -6.10 27.10
N VAL A 336 7.73 -7.02 26.22
CA VAL A 336 8.85 -6.82 25.29
C VAL A 336 8.54 -5.67 24.34
N LEU A 337 7.33 -5.63 23.77
CA LEU A 337 6.90 -4.49 22.95
C LEU A 337 6.88 -3.18 23.76
N GLY A 338 6.40 -3.21 25.00
CA GLY A 338 6.42 -2.07 25.91
C GLY A 338 7.82 -1.51 26.14
N ARG A 339 8.83 -2.37 26.30
CA ARG A 339 10.25 -1.97 26.36
C ARG A 339 10.72 -1.33 25.06
N LEU A 340 10.36 -1.91 23.91
CA LEU A 340 10.75 -1.41 22.59
C LEU A 340 10.12 -0.05 22.23
N LEU A 341 9.09 0.42 22.94
CA LEU A 341 8.59 1.79 22.84
C LEU A 341 9.59 2.85 23.32
N THR A 342 10.66 2.43 24.01
CA THR A 342 11.74 3.30 24.49
C THR A 342 13.06 3.08 23.75
N ASP A 343 13.03 2.30 22.66
CA ASP A 343 14.22 2.01 21.84
C ASP A 343 14.85 3.29 21.30
N THR A 344 16.18 3.33 21.18
CA THR A 344 16.91 4.46 20.60
C THR A 344 16.54 4.69 19.15
N ASP A 345 16.26 3.61 18.41
CA ASP A 345 15.87 3.67 17.01
C ASP A 345 14.37 3.94 16.85
N ARG A 346 14.06 4.95 16.05
CA ARG A 346 12.68 5.40 15.83
C ARG A 346 11.83 4.38 15.05
N ALA A 347 12.43 3.65 14.12
CA ALA A 347 11.69 2.63 13.35
C ALA A 347 11.26 1.48 14.27
N VAL A 348 12.12 1.08 15.22
CA VAL A 348 11.79 0.09 16.25
C VAL A 348 10.62 0.56 17.11
N ARG A 349 10.66 1.78 17.65
CA ARG A 349 9.55 2.34 18.46
C ARG A 349 8.24 2.35 17.68
N ARG A 350 8.27 2.78 16.42
CA ARG A 350 7.09 2.81 15.53
C ARG A 350 6.50 1.41 15.33
N VAL A 351 7.33 0.41 15.04
CA VAL A 351 6.84 -0.97 14.82
C VAL A 351 6.32 -1.58 16.11
N ALA A 352 6.96 -1.31 17.24
CA ALA A 352 6.45 -1.72 18.55
C ALA A 352 5.08 -1.12 18.85
N SER A 353 4.87 0.17 18.55
CA SER A 353 3.57 0.82 18.79
C SER A 353 2.46 0.25 17.92
N VAL A 354 2.68 0.05 16.61
CA VAL A 354 1.64 -0.52 15.73
C VAL A 354 1.39 -1.99 16.03
N SER A 355 2.44 -2.72 16.46
CA SER A 355 2.31 -4.11 16.88
C SER A 355 1.50 -4.21 18.18
N LEU A 356 1.71 -3.33 19.16
CA LEU A 356 0.86 -3.24 20.37
C LEU A 356 -0.60 -2.93 20.04
N LEU A 357 -0.84 -1.99 19.12
CA LEU A 357 -2.19 -1.61 18.69
C LEU A 357 -2.95 -2.73 17.97
N SER A 358 -2.25 -3.75 17.46
CA SER A 358 -2.89 -4.92 16.87
C SER A 358 -3.49 -5.88 17.91
N PHE A 359 -3.11 -5.76 19.19
CA PHE A 359 -3.66 -6.57 20.27
C PHE A 359 -4.91 -5.93 20.88
N SER A 360 -5.88 -6.76 21.26
CA SER A 360 -7.07 -6.27 21.97
C SER A 360 -6.72 -5.63 23.33
N PRO A 361 -7.16 -4.38 23.59
CA PRO A 361 -6.99 -3.72 24.88
C PRO A 361 -7.86 -4.33 25.99
N LYS A 362 -8.69 -5.33 25.69
CA LYS A 362 -9.39 -6.15 26.71
C LYS A 362 -8.42 -7.03 27.49
N ASN A 363 -7.22 -7.29 26.95
CA ASN A 363 -6.15 -7.93 27.68
C ASN A 363 -5.48 -6.90 28.60
N GLU A 364 -5.55 -7.10 29.92
CA GLU A 364 -5.04 -6.14 30.90
C GLU A 364 -3.52 -5.92 30.78
N ALA A 365 -2.74 -6.92 30.37
CA ALA A 365 -1.31 -6.71 30.15
C ALA A 365 -1.05 -5.73 28.99
N VAL A 366 -1.86 -5.81 27.92
CA VAL A 366 -1.82 -4.85 26.81
C VAL A 366 -2.28 -3.47 27.28
N ALA A 367 -3.45 -3.40 27.94
CA ALA A 367 -4.02 -2.14 28.43
C ALA A 367 -3.08 -1.41 29.39
N SER A 368 -2.41 -2.14 30.28
CA SER A 368 -1.42 -1.61 31.21
C SER A 368 -0.24 -0.95 30.48
N VAL A 369 0.31 -1.60 29.45
CA VAL A 369 1.38 -1.02 28.62
C VAL A 369 0.90 0.23 27.89
N LEU A 370 -0.31 0.21 27.32
CA LEU A 370 -0.88 1.38 26.64
C LEU A 370 -1.08 2.56 27.62
N ARG A 371 -1.67 2.31 28.80
CA ARG A 371 -1.90 3.34 29.83
C ARG A 371 -0.60 3.95 30.33
N ALA A 372 0.42 3.12 30.58
CA ALA A 372 1.74 3.58 31.02
C ALA A 372 2.42 4.52 30.00
N ASN A 373 2.01 4.46 28.73
CA ASN A 373 2.59 5.25 27.64
C ASN A 373 1.69 6.39 27.14
N LEU A 374 0.61 6.74 27.86
CA LEU A 374 -0.22 7.90 27.50
C LEU A 374 0.52 9.24 27.61
N GLY A 375 1.62 9.32 28.37
CA GLY A 375 2.49 10.50 28.37
C GLY A 375 3.48 10.59 27.19
N ASN A 376 3.55 9.56 26.35
CA ASN A 376 4.46 9.52 25.22
C ASN A 376 3.83 10.17 23.97
N LYS A 377 4.21 11.42 23.70
CA LYS A 377 3.72 12.21 22.56
C LYS A 377 3.94 11.58 21.18
N GLU A 378 4.82 10.59 21.04
CA GLU A 378 4.98 9.88 19.77
C GLU A 378 3.75 9.04 19.41
N PHE A 379 3.04 8.48 20.39
CA PHE A 379 1.95 7.52 20.15
C PHE A 379 0.68 7.74 20.99
N GLU A 380 0.70 8.69 21.94
CA GLU A 380 -0.38 9.01 22.89
C GLU A 380 -1.81 8.91 22.30
N PRO A 381 -2.17 9.67 21.24
CA PRO A 381 -3.55 9.66 20.76
C PRO A 381 -3.96 8.28 20.19
N LEU A 382 -3.01 7.48 19.67
CA LEU A 382 -3.31 6.13 19.19
C LEU A 382 -3.63 5.19 20.35
N PHE A 383 -2.83 5.23 21.42
CA PHE A 383 -3.03 4.39 22.60
C PHE A 383 -4.28 4.79 23.38
N LEU A 384 -4.54 6.10 23.50
CA LEU A 384 -5.76 6.62 24.08
C LEU A 384 -6.99 6.11 23.32
N ASN A 385 -6.98 6.22 21.99
CA ASN A 385 -8.09 5.75 21.16
C ASN A 385 -8.34 4.25 21.30
N ALA A 386 -7.27 3.45 21.40
CA ALA A 386 -7.40 2.02 21.61
C ALA A 386 -8.07 1.70 22.97
N LEU A 387 -7.63 2.32 24.05
CA LEU A 387 -8.18 2.12 25.40
C LEU A 387 -9.63 2.61 25.52
N ALA A 388 -9.92 3.76 24.92
CA ALA A 388 -11.21 4.43 25.09
C ALA A 388 -12.33 3.85 24.21
N ARG A 389 -12.02 2.99 23.24
CA ARG A 389 -13.03 2.47 22.28
C ARG A 389 -14.19 1.74 22.96
N ASP A 390 -13.89 0.96 23.98
CA ASP A 390 -14.89 0.17 24.72
C ASP A 390 -15.22 0.77 26.10
N THR A 391 -14.44 1.74 26.59
CA THR A 391 -14.63 2.39 27.91
C THR A 391 -14.42 3.91 27.85
N PRO A 392 -15.13 4.63 26.95
CA PRO A 392 -14.88 6.05 26.68
C PRO A 392 -15.11 6.94 27.91
N GLU A 393 -15.96 6.51 28.85
CA GLU A 393 -16.25 7.24 30.09
C GLU A 393 -14.99 7.58 30.87
N GLN A 394 -14.03 6.67 30.94
CA GLN A 394 -12.79 6.83 31.72
C GLN A 394 -11.81 7.82 31.06
N TYR A 395 -11.96 8.04 29.76
CA TYR A 395 -11.00 8.79 28.94
C TYR A 395 -11.58 10.04 28.28
N ARG A 396 -12.86 10.37 28.52
CA ARG A 396 -13.60 11.48 27.89
C ARG A 396 -12.89 12.83 27.93
N ASP A 397 -12.21 13.16 29.05
CA ASP A 397 -11.47 14.42 29.18
C ASP A 397 -10.23 14.45 28.28
N ALA A 398 -9.47 13.35 28.24
CA ALA A 398 -8.32 13.21 27.36
C ALA A 398 -8.73 13.14 25.88
N LEU A 399 -9.84 12.45 25.57
CA LEU A 399 -10.41 12.42 24.22
C LEU A 399 -10.80 13.81 23.76
N ALA A 400 -11.49 14.59 24.60
CA ALA A 400 -11.84 15.97 24.31
C ALA A 400 -10.59 16.80 24.02
N GLN A 401 -9.54 16.68 24.85
CA GLN A 401 -8.28 17.40 24.63
C GLN A 401 -7.64 17.05 23.28
N VAL A 402 -7.57 15.77 22.92
CA VAL A 402 -7.04 15.30 21.62
C VAL A 402 -7.82 15.91 20.45
N VAL A 403 -9.15 16.00 20.56
CA VAL A 403 -10.01 16.61 19.53
C VAL A 403 -9.77 18.12 19.43
N GLU A 404 -9.69 18.81 20.57
CA GLU A 404 -9.51 20.26 20.64
C GLU A 404 -8.15 20.72 20.09
N GLU A 405 -7.09 20.02 20.48
CA GLU A 405 -5.72 20.28 20.05
C GLU A 405 -5.41 19.70 18.68
N LYS A 406 -6.30 18.84 18.14
CA LYS A 406 -6.13 18.10 16.89
C LYS A 406 -4.82 17.31 16.88
N THR A 407 -4.47 16.69 18.01
CA THR A 407 -3.19 16.00 18.16
C THR A 407 -3.10 14.80 17.23
N ALA A 408 -1.97 14.69 16.52
CA ALA A 408 -1.62 13.51 15.75
C ALA A 408 -0.14 13.16 16.00
N PRO A 409 0.23 11.86 15.96
CA PRO A 409 1.63 11.44 15.95
C PRO A 409 2.38 12.16 14.83
N LYS A 410 3.56 12.73 15.14
CA LYS A 410 4.39 13.43 14.14
C LYS A 410 4.71 12.57 12.91
N ASN A 411 4.68 11.25 13.06
CA ASN A 411 5.11 10.28 12.06
C ASN A 411 4.05 9.20 11.84
N TRP A 412 2.79 9.61 11.90
CA TRP A 412 1.64 8.74 11.69
C TRP A 412 1.76 8.01 10.34
N SER A 413 1.70 6.67 10.37
CA SER A 413 1.97 5.80 9.22
C SER A 413 0.77 5.59 8.29
N GLY A 414 -0.35 6.25 8.56
CA GLY A 414 -1.59 6.13 7.80
C GLY A 414 -2.74 5.53 8.61
N GLY A 415 -3.91 5.37 7.96
CA GLY A 415 -5.16 4.94 8.60
C GLY A 415 -6.15 6.10 8.77
N GLU A 416 -6.99 6.05 9.82
CA GLU A 416 -7.86 7.16 10.21
C GLU A 416 -7.10 8.14 11.12
N THR A 417 -7.25 9.46 10.89
CA THR A 417 -6.56 10.49 11.69
C THR A 417 -6.88 10.32 13.18
N PRO A 418 -5.89 10.25 14.09
CA PRO A 418 -6.15 9.91 15.49
C PRO A 418 -7.08 10.89 16.21
N ALA A 419 -6.98 12.20 15.95
CA ALA A 419 -7.93 13.18 16.47
C ALA A 419 -9.37 12.95 15.96
N PHE A 420 -9.52 12.50 14.71
CA PHE A 420 -10.83 12.16 14.15
C PHE A 420 -11.38 10.86 14.75
N THR A 421 -10.54 9.85 14.98
CA THR A 421 -10.94 8.65 15.71
C THR A 421 -11.36 8.97 17.15
N ALA A 422 -10.62 9.84 17.85
CA ALA A 422 -10.98 10.30 19.19
C ALA A 422 -12.35 11.00 19.20
N TRP A 423 -12.60 11.84 18.18
CA TRP A 423 -13.90 12.48 17.99
C TRP A 423 -15.02 11.46 17.80
N LYS A 424 -14.84 10.42 16.96
CA LYS A 424 -15.85 9.37 16.76
C LYS A 424 -16.16 8.62 18.06
N ILE A 425 -15.14 8.30 18.85
CA ILE A 425 -15.31 7.65 20.16
C ILE A 425 -16.09 8.56 21.10
N LEU A 426 -15.71 9.83 21.22
CA LEU A 426 -16.38 10.80 22.08
C LEU A 426 -17.83 11.06 21.64
N PHE A 427 -18.08 11.15 20.34
CA PHE A 427 -19.41 11.36 19.80
C PHE A 427 -20.31 10.16 20.07
N LYS A 428 -19.81 8.93 19.85
CA LYS A 428 -20.55 7.71 20.20
C LYS A 428 -20.90 7.66 21.69
N TYR A 429 -19.98 8.06 22.57
CA TYR A 429 -20.26 8.19 23.99
C TYR A 429 -21.39 9.20 24.30
N LEU A 430 -21.38 10.37 23.64
CA LEU A 430 -22.44 11.38 23.80
C LEU A 430 -23.80 10.87 23.29
N GLN A 431 -23.79 10.07 22.22
CA GLN A 431 -24.99 9.45 21.66
C GLN A 431 -25.66 8.46 22.62
N THR A 432 -24.91 7.80 23.52
CA THR A 432 -25.48 6.89 24.53
C THR A 432 -26.06 7.62 25.75
N GLN A 433 -25.80 8.92 25.92
CA GLN A 433 -26.32 9.68 27.06
C GLN A 433 -27.82 9.95 26.94
N SER A 434 -28.49 10.02 28.08
CA SER A 434 -29.91 10.39 28.11
C SER A 434 -30.10 11.86 27.73
N THR A 435 -31.25 12.19 27.17
CA THR A 435 -31.62 13.57 26.83
C THR A 435 -31.55 14.49 28.06
N GLU A 436 -31.87 13.98 29.25
CA GLU A 436 -31.76 14.73 30.51
C GLU A 436 -30.31 15.10 30.82
N VAL A 437 -29.38 14.15 30.71
CA VAL A 437 -27.94 14.40 30.93
C VAL A 437 -27.41 15.41 29.92
N LEU A 438 -27.74 15.23 28.64
CA LEU A 438 -27.32 16.12 27.55
C LEU A 438 -27.81 17.56 27.75
N ARG A 439 -29.01 17.75 28.32
CA ARG A 439 -29.59 19.08 28.58
C ARG A 439 -29.22 19.66 29.94
N SER A 440 -28.63 18.87 30.83
CA SER A 440 -28.26 19.32 32.19
C SER A 440 -27.02 20.21 32.24
N GLY A 441 -26.28 20.33 31.13
CA GLY A 441 -25.00 21.04 31.05
C GLY A 441 -23.79 20.24 31.56
N LYS A 442 -24.00 19.08 32.21
CA LYS A 442 -22.91 18.25 32.78
C LYS A 442 -21.89 17.74 31.76
N VAL A 443 -22.27 17.68 30.48
CA VAL A 443 -21.46 17.18 29.37
C VAL A 443 -21.11 18.26 28.35
N ASP A 444 -21.39 19.54 28.66
CA ASP A 444 -21.20 20.65 27.71
C ASP A 444 -19.77 20.78 27.22
N ARG A 445 -18.77 20.54 28.10
CA ARG A 445 -17.35 20.50 27.70
C ARG A 445 -17.10 19.55 26.53
N TYR A 446 -17.70 18.37 26.55
CA TYR A 446 -17.47 17.34 25.53
C TYR A 446 -18.24 17.66 24.25
N LEU A 447 -19.44 18.25 24.38
CA LEU A 447 -20.19 18.80 23.26
C LEU A 447 -19.40 19.94 22.57
N ASP A 448 -18.81 20.85 23.35
CA ASP A 448 -17.96 21.93 22.85
C ASP A 448 -16.74 21.39 22.09
N ALA A 449 -16.07 20.38 22.67
CA ALA A 449 -14.93 19.72 22.03
C ALA A 449 -15.34 19.06 20.71
N MET A 450 -16.46 18.31 20.70
CA MET A 450 -16.98 17.66 19.51
C MET A 450 -17.29 18.65 18.37
N GLU A 451 -17.76 19.85 18.69
CA GLU A 451 -18.05 20.87 17.70
C GLU A 451 -16.79 21.53 17.11
N LYS A 452 -15.63 21.40 17.77
CA LYS A 452 -14.33 21.93 17.30
C LYS A 452 -13.63 21.04 16.29
N VAL A 453 -14.21 19.89 15.95
CA VAL A 453 -13.70 18.91 14.97
C VAL A 453 -13.25 19.56 13.65
N GLY A 454 -13.87 20.68 13.25
CA GLY A 454 -13.52 21.39 12.01
C GLY A 454 -14.05 20.68 10.76
N ASN A 455 -13.44 20.95 9.60
CA ASN A 455 -13.92 20.47 8.30
C ASN A 455 -13.34 19.10 7.89
N TYR A 456 -13.32 18.10 8.79
CA TYR A 456 -12.90 16.75 8.38
C TYR A 456 -13.85 16.17 7.29
N SER A 457 -15.14 16.51 7.35
CA SER A 457 -16.14 16.19 6.31
C SER A 457 -17.43 17.00 6.53
N SER A 458 -18.19 17.24 5.45
CA SER A 458 -19.55 17.78 5.52
C SER A 458 -20.52 16.87 6.27
N SER A 459 -20.32 15.55 6.23
CA SER A 459 -21.14 14.57 6.96
C SER A 459 -21.06 14.77 8.48
N ASN A 460 -19.87 15.06 9.01
CA ASN A 460 -19.69 15.21 10.46
C ASN A 460 -20.46 16.41 11.02
N GLN A 461 -20.44 17.54 10.30
CA GLN A 461 -21.17 18.74 10.67
C GLN A 461 -22.68 18.47 10.66
N ARG A 462 -23.16 17.81 9.60
CA ARG A 462 -24.55 17.37 9.48
C ARG A 462 -24.98 16.47 10.65
N ASP A 463 -24.15 15.50 11.02
CA ASP A 463 -24.49 14.50 12.04
C ASP A 463 -24.54 15.12 13.45
N ILE A 464 -23.68 16.10 13.76
CA ILE A 464 -23.77 16.89 15.01
C ILE A 464 -25.10 17.65 15.07
N TYR A 465 -25.46 18.34 13.98
CA TYR A 465 -26.71 19.10 13.93
C TYR A 465 -27.93 18.17 14.09
N ALA A 466 -27.96 17.06 13.35
CA ALA A 466 -29.03 16.06 13.46
C ALA A 466 -29.13 15.51 14.89
N PHE A 467 -28.00 15.21 15.53
CA PHE A 467 -27.95 14.78 16.92
C PHE A 467 -28.61 15.78 17.87
N TYR A 468 -28.32 17.08 17.75
CA TYR A 468 -28.96 18.10 18.59
C TYR A 468 -30.46 18.24 18.35
N ILE A 469 -30.92 18.17 17.10
CA ILE A 469 -32.34 18.22 16.77
C ILE A 469 -33.07 17.00 17.38
N LEU A 470 -32.54 15.78 17.19
CA LEU A 470 -33.12 14.54 17.72
C LEU A 470 -33.17 14.52 19.26
N ARG A 471 -32.22 15.19 19.93
CA ARG A 471 -32.18 15.34 21.38
C ARG A 471 -32.91 16.61 21.87
N GLY A 472 -33.60 17.33 20.98
CA GLY A 472 -34.36 18.56 21.25
C GLY A 472 -33.54 19.67 21.93
N MET A 473 -32.28 19.80 21.53
CA MET A 473 -31.35 20.84 21.96
C MET A 473 -31.36 22.00 20.95
N THR A 474 -32.54 22.55 20.66
CA THR A 474 -32.79 23.44 19.52
C THR A 474 -31.93 24.70 19.51
N GLU A 475 -31.71 25.34 20.67
CA GLU A 475 -30.88 26.56 20.77
C GLU A 475 -29.41 26.28 20.45
N ARG A 476 -28.89 25.14 20.94
CA ARG A 476 -27.52 24.69 20.64
C ARG A 476 -27.39 24.31 19.16
N ALA A 477 -28.39 23.63 18.59
CA ALA A 477 -28.44 23.30 17.16
C ALA A 477 -28.39 24.55 16.26
N LYS A 478 -29.19 25.57 16.59
CA LYS A 478 -29.22 26.84 15.86
C LYS A 478 -27.86 27.55 15.93
N THR A 479 -27.31 27.69 17.13
CA THR A 479 -25.99 28.32 17.34
C THR A 479 -24.88 27.59 16.59
N PHE A 480 -24.91 26.25 16.64
CA PHE A 480 -23.95 25.40 15.92
C PHE A 480 -24.05 25.58 14.40
N ARG A 481 -25.26 25.52 13.83
CA ARG A 481 -25.51 25.73 12.39
C ARG A 481 -24.98 27.07 11.92
N GLU A 482 -25.28 28.15 12.64
CA GLU A 482 -24.81 29.49 12.30
C GLU A 482 -23.27 29.56 12.29
N ARG A 483 -22.62 28.98 13.30
CA ARG A 483 -21.14 28.97 13.39
C ARG A 483 -20.52 28.09 12.30
N ALA A 484 -21.07 26.91 12.06
CA ALA A 484 -20.57 25.97 11.04
C ALA A 484 -20.67 26.56 9.63
N ASN A 485 -21.80 27.18 9.29
CA ASN A 485 -21.98 27.87 8.00
C ASN A 485 -20.99 29.02 7.79
N ARG A 486 -20.64 29.77 8.85
CA ARG A 486 -19.63 30.84 8.75
C ARG A 486 -18.21 30.30 8.57
N ALA A 487 -17.92 29.11 9.08
CA ALA A 487 -16.57 28.52 9.08
C ALA A 487 -16.29 27.67 7.82
N ALA A 488 -17.32 27.20 7.11
CA ALA A 488 -17.15 26.36 5.93
C ALA A 488 -16.90 27.18 4.66
N THR A 489 -16.08 26.62 3.76
CA THR A 489 -15.81 27.17 2.43
C THR A 489 -16.76 26.63 1.35
N TYR A 490 -17.81 25.93 1.76
CA TYR A 490 -18.81 25.27 0.91
C TYR A 490 -20.19 25.34 1.57
N ASP A 491 -21.26 25.11 0.79
CA ASP A 491 -22.64 25.21 1.28
C ASP A 491 -23.01 24.04 2.20
N LEU A 492 -22.79 24.23 3.51
CA LEU A 492 -23.27 23.32 4.56
C LEU A 492 -24.77 23.42 4.79
N ASP A 493 -25.39 24.55 4.45
CA ASP A 493 -26.79 24.83 4.76
C ASP A 493 -27.74 23.90 4.00
N TYR A 494 -27.33 23.49 2.78
CA TYR A 494 -27.97 22.42 2.03
C TYR A 494 -28.17 21.14 2.86
N TYR A 495 -27.12 20.68 3.56
CA TYR A 495 -27.19 19.45 4.36
C TYR A 495 -28.01 19.62 5.63
N PHE A 496 -27.96 20.79 6.28
CA PHE A 496 -28.79 21.06 7.46
C PHE A 496 -30.28 21.10 7.13
N LYS A 497 -30.67 21.71 5.99
CA LYS A 497 -32.06 21.71 5.50
C LYS A 497 -32.60 20.30 5.26
N GLN A 498 -31.77 19.37 4.79
CA GLN A 498 -32.17 17.96 4.67
C GLN A 498 -32.50 17.35 6.03
N MET A 499 -31.72 17.67 7.07
CA MET A 499 -31.97 17.19 8.43
C MET A 499 -33.16 17.87 9.09
N ASP A 500 -33.48 19.13 8.75
CA ASP A 500 -34.71 19.78 9.20
C ASP A 500 -35.96 19.04 8.69
N GLN A 501 -35.89 18.50 7.47
CA GLN A 501 -36.99 17.76 6.84
C GLN A 501 -37.11 16.32 7.33
N ASN A 502 -35.98 15.65 7.55
CA ASN A 502 -35.94 14.29 8.08
C ASN A 502 -34.66 14.05 8.91
N PRO A 503 -34.69 14.34 10.21
CA PRO A 503 -33.50 14.27 11.07
C PRO A 503 -33.00 12.83 11.29
N SER A 504 -33.82 11.83 10.96
CA SER A 504 -33.50 10.39 11.00
C SER A 504 -32.91 9.82 9.70
N HIS A 505 -32.90 10.57 8.59
CA HIS A 505 -32.67 10.00 7.25
C HIS A 505 -31.25 9.41 7.02
N ASN A 506 -30.25 9.69 7.85
CA ASN A 506 -28.88 9.23 7.60
C ASN A 506 -27.96 9.15 8.85
N SER A 507 -28.49 9.32 10.06
CA SER A 507 -27.67 9.72 11.22
C SER A 507 -27.36 8.61 12.24
N LEU A 508 -27.87 7.37 12.06
CA LEU A 508 -27.75 6.34 13.11
C LEU A 508 -27.45 4.90 12.65
N GLU A 509 -27.35 4.62 11.35
CA GLU A 509 -26.99 3.27 10.85
C GLU A 509 -26.01 3.36 9.67
N GLN A 510 -24.71 3.41 9.99
CA GLN A 510 -23.62 2.89 9.15
C GLN A 510 -22.38 2.63 10.02
#